data_AF-A0A8H4KPF5-F1
#
_entry.id   AF-A0A8H4KPF5-F1
#
_cell.length_a   1.000
_cell.length_b   1.000
_cell.length_c   1.000
_cell.angle_alpha   90.00
_cell.angle_beta   90.00
_cell.angle_gamma   90.00
#
_symmetry.space_group_name_H-M   'P 1'
#
loop_
_entity.id
_entity.type
_entity.pdbx_description
1 polymer ?
#
loop_
_entity_poly.entity_id
_entity_poly.type
_entity_poly.pdbx_seq_one_letter_code
_entity_poly.pdbx_strand_id
1 'polypeptide(L)'
;MATLLAAADLLRASADQWSGTVSTRSGAVLVAADSVRIRVIGGPCEGGINPQLCVDPIPLSMRIALGLQEYVTDKVGADEDVTVACWGFHASEPGNDYVAYADILLDIKTVKPDVCTRVLALVERRFRDECRLASVPTNPIFNYSIRAPLTKNDGLDL
;
A
#
# COMPACT_ATOMS: atom_id res chain seq x y z
N MET A 1 4.53 8.89 -14.29
CA MET A 1 4.41 9.82 -13.14
C MET A 1 3.24 10.80 -13.38
N ALA A 2 2.03 10.27 -13.60
CA ALA A 2 0.82 11.07 -13.87
C ALA A 2 -0.45 10.19 -13.77
N THR A 3 -0.94 9.93 -12.55
CA THR A 3 -2.32 9.45 -12.29
C THR A 3 -2.62 9.65 -10.80
N LEU A 4 -2.77 10.92 -10.44
CA LEU A 4 -3.29 11.37 -9.15
C LEU A 4 -4.21 12.59 -9.39
N LEU A 5 -4.67 12.79 -10.63
CA LEU A 5 -5.15 14.09 -11.09
C LEU A 5 -6.59 14.36 -10.63
N ALA A 6 -7.50 13.38 -10.67
CA ALA A 6 -8.92 13.67 -10.47
C ALA A 6 -9.28 14.13 -9.05
N ALA A 7 -8.65 13.57 -8.01
CA ALA A 7 -8.89 14.00 -6.62
C ALA A 7 -7.92 15.08 -6.15
N ALA A 8 -6.70 15.11 -6.70
CA ALA A 8 -5.78 16.21 -6.42
C ALA A 8 -6.28 17.52 -7.04
N ASP A 9 -6.99 17.53 -8.17
CA ASP A 9 -7.48 18.76 -8.78
C ASP A 9 -8.47 19.52 -7.90
N LEU A 10 -9.30 18.83 -7.11
CA LEU A 10 -10.21 19.46 -6.14
C LEU A 10 -9.47 20.01 -4.91
N LEU A 11 -8.46 19.29 -4.41
CA LEU A 11 -7.62 19.75 -3.29
C LEU A 11 -6.64 20.86 -3.72
N ARG A 12 -6.11 20.81 -4.95
CA ARG A 12 -5.28 21.86 -5.54
C ARG A 12 -6.10 23.12 -5.80
N ALA A 13 -7.32 22.99 -6.30
CA ALA A 13 -8.24 24.12 -6.42
C ALA A 13 -8.51 24.80 -5.06
N SER A 14 -8.52 24.05 -3.94
CA SER A 14 -8.70 24.63 -2.60
C SER A 14 -7.48 25.40 -2.08
N ALA A 15 -6.27 25.03 -2.49
CA ALA A 15 -5.04 25.71 -2.05
C ALA A 15 -4.85 27.07 -2.73
N ASP A 16 -5.40 27.24 -3.93
CA ASP A 16 -5.37 28.49 -4.71
C ASP A 16 -6.65 29.34 -4.54
N GLN A 17 -7.52 29.01 -3.57
CA GLN A 17 -8.76 29.74 -3.31
C GLN A 17 -8.56 30.89 -2.33
N TRP A 18 -9.31 31.97 -2.54
CA TRP A 18 -9.39 33.07 -1.57
C TRP A 18 -10.03 32.58 -0.28
N SER A 19 -9.56 33.11 0.85
CA SER A 19 -10.16 32.85 2.15
C SER A 19 -11.66 33.23 2.13
N GLY A 20 -12.49 32.37 2.72
CA GLY A 20 -13.95 32.54 2.71
C GLY A 20 -14.68 31.94 1.50
N THR A 21 -13.97 31.33 0.55
CA THR A 21 -14.59 30.61 -0.57
C THR A 21 -15.03 29.21 -0.14
N VAL A 22 -16.27 28.82 -0.45
CA VAL A 22 -16.77 27.45 -0.29
C VAL A 22 -17.01 26.85 -1.67
N SER A 23 -16.34 25.74 -1.95
CA SER A 23 -16.51 25.00 -3.21
C SER A 23 -17.17 23.65 -2.96
N THR A 24 -18.14 23.31 -3.81
CA THR A 24 -18.78 21.99 -3.81
C THR A 24 -18.86 21.46 -5.23
N ARG A 25 -18.95 20.14 -5.36
CA ARG A 25 -19.13 19.45 -6.63
C ARG A 25 -19.87 18.15 -6.35
N SER A 26 -20.79 17.76 -7.21
CA SER A 26 -21.40 16.42 -7.19
C SER A 26 -20.42 15.36 -7.72
N GLY A 27 -20.50 14.15 -7.18
CA GLY A 27 -19.61 13.04 -7.53
C GLY A 27 -18.50 12.81 -6.50
N ALA A 28 -17.47 12.04 -6.89
CA ALA A 28 -16.34 11.71 -6.00
C ALA A 28 -15.46 12.95 -5.76
N VAL A 29 -15.27 13.30 -4.49
CA VAL A 29 -14.51 14.49 -4.06
C VAL A 29 -13.24 14.12 -3.30
N LEU A 30 -13.28 13.08 -2.46
CA LEU A 30 -12.10 12.55 -1.75
C LEU A 30 -11.97 11.05 -1.99
N VAL A 31 -10.76 10.59 -2.28
CA VAL A 31 -10.43 9.18 -2.53
C VAL A 31 -10.60 8.32 -1.28
N ALA A 32 -10.91 7.03 -1.49
CA ALA A 32 -10.82 6.05 -0.42
C ALA A 32 -9.36 5.89 0.02
N ALA A 33 -9.16 5.67 1.31
CA ALA A 33 -7.86 5.43 1.91
C ALA A 33 -7.91 4.14 2.74
N ASP A 34 -7.22 3.12 2.24
CA ASP A 34 -7.04 1.83 2.90
C ASP A 34 -5.61 1.72 3.39
N SER A 35 -5.43 1.11 4.56
CA SER A 35 -4.11 0.81 5.11
C SER A 35 -3.91 -0.69 5.24
N VAL A 36 -2.71 -1.14 4.89
CA VAL A 36 -2.32 -2.54 5.02
C VAL A 36 -1.01 -2.61 5.77
N ARG A 37 -1.01 -3.28 6.92
CA ARG A 37 0.22 -3.66 7.61
C ARG A 37 0.60 -5.08 7.19
N ILE A 38 1.77 -5.21 6.60
CA ILE A 38 2.30 -6.47 6.07
C ILE A 38 3.51 -6.87 6.89
N ARG A 39 3.55 -8.09 7.40
CA ARG A 39 4.71 -8.67 8.08
C ARG A 39 5.35 -9.73 7.21
N VAL A 40 6.60 -9.51 6.81
CA VAL A 40 7.46 -10.52 6.19
C VAL A 40 8.28 -11.20 7.28
N ILE A 41 8.23 -12.53 7.35
CA ILE A 41 8.94 -13.32 8.36
C ILE A 41 10.28 -13.79 7.80
N GLY A 42 11.38 -13.47 8.49
CA GLY A 42 12.74 -13.85 8.12
C GLY A 42 13.27 -15.06 8.88
N GLY A 43 12.79 -15.31 10.11
CA GLY A 43 13.23 -16.45 10.90
C GLY A 43 12.42 -16.71 12.18
N PRO A 44 12.83 -17.71 12.99
CA PRO A 44 14.03 -18.54 12.79
C PRO A 44 13.94 -19.37 11.50
N CYS A 45 15.09 -19.56 10.85
CA CYS A 45 15.20 -20.42 9.67
C CYS A 45 15.30 -21.89 10.06
N GLU A 46 15.04 -22.78 9.10
CA GLU A 46 15.24 -24.21 9.34
C GLU A 46 16.67 -24.50 9.79
N GLY A 47 16.82 -25.24 10.89
CA GLY A 47 18.12 -25.64 11.41
C GLY A 47 18.77 -24.68 12.42
N GLY A 48 18.17 -23.52 12.75
CA GLY A 48 18.55 -22.75 13.95
C GLY A 48 18.55 -21.22 13.80
N ILE A 49 19.42 -20.57 14.59
CA ILE A 49 19.54 -19.10 14.68
C ILE A 49 20.71 -18.53 13.88
N ASN A 50 21.37 -19.33 13.04
CA ASN A 50 22.52 -18.87 12.24
C ASN A 50 22.05 -17.90 11.14
N PRO A 51 22.46 -16.62 11.15
CA PRO A 51 22.03 -15.64 10.15
C PRO A 51 22.44 -16.00 8.73
N GLN A 52 23.48 -16.83 8.52
CA GLN A 52 23.87 -17.31 7.20
C GLN A 52 22.86 -18.27 6.56
N LEU A 53 22.00 -18.88 7.38
CA LEU A 53 20.94 -19.79 6.93
C LEU A 53 19.58 -19.09 6.84
N CYS A 54 19.46 -17.88 7.39
CA CYS A 54 18.20 -17.15 7.46
C CYS A 54 18.09 -16.15 6.31
N VAL A 55 16.87 -16.00 5.81
CA VAL A 55 16.55 -14.98 4.81
C VAL A 55 16.34 -13.66 5.55
N ASP A 56 17.13 -12.65 5.22
CA ASP A 56 16.93 -11.32 5.79
C ASP A 56 15.67 -10.67 5.19
N PRO A 57 14.61 -10.41 5.99
CA PRO A 57 13.37 -9.85 5.50
C PRO A 57 13.50 -8.36 5.16
N ILE A 58 14.54 -7.65 5.62
CA ILE A 58 14.73 -6.22 5.32
C ILE A 58 14.97 -5.96 3.83
N PRO A 59 16.05 -6.49 3.19
CA PRO A 59 16.32 -6.25 1.78
C PRO A 59 15.21 -6.84 0.88
N LEU A 60 14.62 -7.97 1.27
CA LEU A 60 13.47 -8.54 0.58
C LEU A 60 12.29 -7.56 0.56
N SER A 61 11.92 -7.04 1.74
CA SER A 61 10.79 -6.12 1.89
C SER A 61 11.02 -4.80 1.17
N MET A 62 12.24 -4.25 1.24
CA MET A 62 12.61 -3.02 0.53
C MET A 62 12.51 -3.20 -0.99
N ARG A 63 12.99 -4.33 -1.53
CA ARG A 63 12.86 -4.62 -2.96
C ARG A 63 11.41 -4.67 -3.40
N ILE A 64 10.54 -5.30 -2.60
CA ILE A 64 9.10 -5.36 -2.90
C ILE A 64 8.50 -3.96 -2.89
N ALA A 65 8.77 -3.17 -1.85
CA ALA A 65 8.22 -1.83 -1.67
C ALA A 65 8.64 -0.85 -2.78
N LEU A 66 9.92 -0.88 -3.19
CA LEU A 66 10.46 0.02 -4.22
C LEU A 66 9.76 -0.12 -5.58
N GLY A 67 9.39 -1.35 -5.97
CA GLY A 67 8.73 -1.63 -7.24
C GLY A 67 7.19 -1.70 -7.17
N LEU A 68 6.60 -1.48 -6.00
CA LEU A 68 5.20 -1.83 -5.77
C LEU A 68 4.22 -0.94 -6.55
N GLN A 69 4.45 0.37 -6.58
CA GLN A 69 3.59 1.31 -7.33
C GLN A 69 3.59 0.99 -8.82
N GLU A 70 4.77 0.76 -9.40
CA GLU A 70 4.92 0.45 -10.83
C GLU A 70 4.23 -0.86 -11.18
N TYR A 71 4.46 -1.91 -10.37
CA TYR A 71 3.79 -3.20 -10.52
C TYR A 71 2.26 -3.10 -10.47
N VAL A 72 1.72 -2.32 -9.52
CA VAL A 72 0.27 -2.13 -9.40
C VAL A 72 -0.28 -1.34 -10.59
N THR A 73 0.40 -0.27 -11.01
CA THR A 73 -0.03 0.55 -12.15
C THR A 73 -0.07 -0.27 -13.45
N ASP A 74 0.96 -1.08 -13.70
CA ASP A 74 1.02 -1.98 -14.87
C ASP A 74 -0.15 -2.98 -14.91
N LYS A 75 -0.55 -3.53 -13.75
CA LYS A 75 -1.56 -4.59 -13.67
C LYS A 75 -2.99 -4.09 -13.60
N VAL A 76 -3.21 -2.90 -13.05
CA VAL A 76 -4.56 -2.32 -12.94
C VAL A 76 -4.97 -1.62 -14.23
N GLY A 77 -4.00 -1.02 -14.94
CA GLY A 77 -4.21 -0.23 -16.15
C GLY A 77 -3.87 1.24 -15.90
N ALA A 78 -3.25 1.89 -16.89
CA ALA A 78 -2.77 3.27 -16.77
C ALA A 78 -3.90 4.32 -16.62
N ASP A 79 -5.13 3.97 -16.99
CA ASP A 79 -6.31 4.84 -16.92
C ASP A 79 -6.97 4.85 -15.54
N GLU A 80 -6.54 3.98 -14.61
CA GLU A 80 -7.09 3.93 -13.25
C GLU A 80 -6.27 4.77 -12.28
N ASP A 81 -6.95 5.60 -11.49
CA ASP A 81 -6.33 6.41 -10.43
C ASP A 81 -6.06 5.54 -9.19
N VAL A 82 -4.78 5.15 -9.03
CA VAL A 82 -4.30 4.37 -7.89
C VAL A 82 -2.96 4.89 -7.37
N THR A 83 -2.83 4.95 -6.05
CA THR A 83 -1.55 5.18 -5.38
C THR A 83 -1.35 4.15 -4.29
N VAL A 84 -0.15 3.56 -4.25
CA VAL A 84 0.33 2.64 -3.21
C VAL A 84 1.64 3.21 -2.69
N ALA A 85 1.65 3.66 -1.45
CA ALA A 85 2.81 4.27 -0.82
C ALA A 85 3.21 3.52 0.45
N CYS A 86 4.52 3.40 0.68
CA CYS A 86 5.05 2.93 1.95
C CYS A 86 5.09 4.11 2.94
N TRP A 87 4.31 4.02 4.01
CA TRP A 87 4.21 5.03 5.07
C TRP A 87 5.05 4.70 6.30
N GLY A 88 5.37 3.43 6.51
CA GLY A 88 6.14 2.99 7.66
C GLY A 88 6.90 1.71 7.35
N PHE A 89 8.08 1.60 7.90
CA PHE A 89 8.92 0.43 7.82
C PHE A 89 9.58 0.21 9.17
N HIS A 90 9.40 -0.96 9.76
CA HIS A 90 10.00 -1.34 11.03
C HIS A 90 10.48 -2.79 10.93
N ALA A 91 11.65 -3.11 11.46
CA ALA A 91 12.19 -4.46 11.32
C ALA A 91 12.88 -4.93 12.59
N SER A 92 12.37 -6.05 13.11
CA SER A 92 12.86 -6.76 14.29
C SER A 92 13.03 -5.89 15.54
N GLU A 93 13.28 -6.55 16.67
CA GLU A 93 13.85 -5.91 17.85
C GLU A 93 15.23 -6.52 18.12
N PRO A 94 16.15 -5.81 18.81
CA PRO A 94 17.43 -6.37 19.25
C PRO A 94 17.21 -7.58 20.15
N GLY A 95 18.08 -8.59 20.05
CA GLY A 95 18.04 -9.77 20.91
C GLY A 95 18.20 -11.12 20.19
N ASN A 96 18.06 -11.12 18.85
CA ASN A 96 18.37 -12.28 18.01
C ASN A 96 19.63 -12.01 17.16
N ASP A 97 20.37 -13.07 16.81
CA ASP A 97 21.51 -13.00 15.88
C ASP A 97 21.09 -12.82 14.41
N TYR A 98 19.78 -12.81 14.14
CA TYR A 98 19.16 -12.65 12.83
C TYR A 98 17.96 -11.70 12.91
N VAL A 99 17.51 -11.19 11.75
CA VAL A 99 16.35 -10.32 11.66
C VAL A 99 15.08 -11.17 11.57
N ALA A 100 14.25 -11.15 12.61
CA ALA A 100 13.09 -12.04 12.72
C ALA A 100 11.96 -11.68 11.75
N TYR A 101 11.72 -10.39 11.53
CA TYR A 101 10.64 -9.91 10.67
C TYR A 101 10.90 -8.49 10.16
N ALA A 102 10.16 -8.11 9.10
CA ALA A 102 10.00 -6.73 8.66
C ALA A 102 8.51 -6.41 8.49
N ASP A 103 8.07 -5.34 9.14
CA ASP A 103 6.73 -4.78 9.06
C ASP A 103 6.72 -3.57 8.12
N ILE A 104 5.80 -3.59 7.16
CA ILE A 104 5.60 -2.55 6.16
C ILE A 104 4.18 -2.04 6.31
N LEU A 105 4.04 -0.73 6.47
CA LEU A 105 2.75 -0.05 6.49
C LEU A 105 2.53 0.62 5.13
N LEU A 106 1.51 0.15 4.42
CA LEU A 106 1.08 0.73 3.15
C LEU A 106 -0.13 1.64 3.35
N ASP A 107 -0.16 2.72 2.57
CA ASP A 107 -1.31 3.58 2.32
C ASP A 107 -1.72 3.40 0.86
N ILE A 108 -2.96 2.96 0.65
CA ILE A 108 -3.51 2.63 -0.65
C ILE A 108 -4.68 3.57 -0.90
N LYS A 109 -4.61 4.31 -2.00
CA LYS A 109 -5.65 5.26 -2.41
C LYS A 109 -6.24 4.85 -3.73
N THR A 110 -7.57 4.78 -3.77
CA THR A 110 -8.32 4.41 -4.97
C THR A 110 -9.61 5.23 -5.08
N VAL A 111 -10.10 5.38 -6.31
CA VAL A 111 -11.37 6.08 -6.59
C VAL A 111 -12.54 5.10 -6.66
N LYS A 112 -12.34 3.89 -7.18
CA LYS A 112 -13.41 2.91 -7.41
C LYS A 112 -13.27 1.69 -6.48
N PRO A 113 -14.39 1.16 -5.93
CA PRO A 113 -14.34 -0.02 -5.04
C PRO A 113 -13.80 -1.30 -5.68
N ASP A 114 -14.09 -1.54 -6.97
CA ASP A 114 -13.58 -2.69 -7.72
C ASP A 114 -12.06 -2.59 -7.93
N VAL A 115 -11.56 -1.39 -8.18
CA VAL A 115 -10.12 -1.10 -8.26
C VAL A 115 -9.44 -1.34 -6.91
N CYS A 116 -10.03 -0.88 -5.80
CA CYS A 116 -9.51 -1.18 -4.45
C CYS A 116 -9.31 -2.68 -4.25
N THR A 117 -10.36 -3.47 -4.53
CA THR A 117 -10.31 -4.94 -4.39
C THR A 117 -9.20 -5.56 -5.24
N ARG A 118 -9.05 -5.11 -6.50
CA ARG A 118 -7.99 -5.57 -7.40
C ARG A 118 -6.59 -5.22 -6.88
N VAL A 119 -6.40 -4.00 -6.39
CA VAL A 119 -5.12 -3.52 -5.87
C VAL A 119 -4.70 -4.31 -4.63
N LEU A 120 -5.61 -4.52 -3.68
CA LEU A 120 -5.33 -5.31 -2.48
C LEU A 120 -4.91 -6.74 -2.83
N ALA A 121 -5.59 -7.38 -3.78
CA ALA A 121 -5.22 -8.70 -4.28
C ALA A 121 -3.85 -8.73 -4.98
N LEU A 122 -3.53 -7.69 -5.75
CA LEU A 122 -2.22 -7.56 -6.43
C LEU A 122 -1.07 -7.39 -5.43
N VAL A 123 -1.27 -6.55 -4.41
CA VAL A 123 -0.30 -6.35 -3.33
C VAL A 123 -0.07 -7.67 -2.59
N GLU A 124 -1.14 -8.36 -2.19
CA GLU A 124 -1.03 -9.65 -1.50
C GLU A 124 -0.26 -10.67 -2.34
N ARG A 125 -0.63 -10.80 -3.62
CA ARG A 125 0.05 -11.69 -4.57
C ARG A 125 1.53 -11.36 -4.71
N ARG A 126 1.88 -10.07 -4.88
CA ARG A 126 3.27 -9.63 -5.05
C ARG A 126 4.13 -10.03 -3.86
N PHE A 127 3.63 -9.79 -2.65
CA PHE A 127 4.32 -10.16 -1.42
C PHE A 127 4.48 -11.67 -1.27
N ARG A 128 3.41 -12.45 -1.52
CA ARG A 128 3.48 -13.92 -1.46
C ARG A 128 4.46 -14.50 -2.49
N ASP A 129 4.42 -14.02 -3.73
CA ASP A 129 5.31 -14.50 -4.80
C ASP A 129 6.77 -14.20 -4.49
N GLU A 130 7.09 -12.98 -4.04
CA GLU A 130 8.46 -12.57 -3.70
C GLU A 130 9.00 -13.30 -2.46
N CYS A 131 8.14 -13.52 -1.46
CA CYS A 131 8.46 -14.34 -0.30
C CYS A 131 8.79 -15.78 -0.71
N ARG A 132 7.95 -16.39 -1.55
CA ARG A 132 8.17 -17.75 -2.06
C ARG A 132 9.48 -17.85 -2.85
N LEU A 133 9.76 -16.88 -3.73
CA LEU A 133 11.00 -16.83 -4.50
C LEU A 133 12.24 -16.71 -3.61
N ALA A 134 12.11 -15.98 -2.50
CA ALA A 134 13.17 -15.84 -1.51
C ALA A 134 13.28 -17.04 -0.55
N SER A 135 12.40 -18.05 -0.65
CA SER A 135 12.36 -19.21 0.25
C SER A 135 12.24 -18.83 1.73
N VAL A 136 11.44 -17.80 2.04
CA VAL A 136 11.12 -17.48 3.45
C VAL A 136 10.34 -18.63 4.10
N PRO A 137 10.51 -18.88 5.40
CA PRO A 137 9.92 -20.05 6.06
C PRO A 137 8.39 -20.04 6.10
N THR A 138 7.78 -18.85 6.08
CA THR A 138 6.34 -18.68 6.28
C THR A 138 5.79 -17.59 5.37
N ASN A 139 4.54 -17.74 4.92
CA ASN A 139 3.84 -16.70 4.19
C ASN A 139 3.75 -15.39 4.98
N PRO A 140 3.79 -14.22 4.29
CA PRO A 140 3.60 -12.94 4.94
C PRO A 140 2.20 -12.83 5.55
N ILE A 141 2.10 -12.06 6.65
CA ILE A 141 0.83 -11.80 7.36
C ILE A 141 0.32 -10.43 6.96
N PHE A 142 -0.97 -10.33 6.63
CA PHE A 142 -1.62 -9.10 6.20
C PHE A 142 -2.68 -8.68 7.22
N ASN A 143 -2.63 -7.42 7.66
CA ASN A 143 -3.65 -6.82 8.50
C ASN A 143 -4.20 -5.59 7.77
N TYR A 144 -5.47 -5.65 7.40
CA TYR A 144 -6.17 -4.60 6.65
C TYR A 144 -6.94 -3.69 7.59
N SER A 145 -6.92 -2.40 7.34
CA SER A 145 -7.77 -1.42 8.01
C SER A 145 -8.26 -0.37 7.03
N ILE A 146 -9.56 -0.08 7.08
CA ILE A 146 -10.14 1.02 6.31
C ILE A 146 -9.93 2.29 7.12
N ARG A 147 -9.26 3.28 6.53
CA ARG A 147 -9.03 4.57 7.19
C ARG A 147 -10.08 5.60 6.83
N ALA A 148 -10.48 5.66 5.56
CA ALA A 148 -11.53 6.56 5.09
C ALA A 148 -12.26 5.97 3.87
N PRO A 149 -13.60 5.93 3.86
CA PRO A 149 -14.36 5.56 2.67
C PRO A 149 -14.32 6.68 1.62
N LEU A 150 -14.68 6.35 0.38
CA LEU A 150 -14.85 7.33 -0.69
C LEU A 150 -15.89 8.38 -0.31
N THR A 151 -15.53 9.66 -0.39
CA THR A 151 -16.50 10.75 -0.21
C THR A 151 -17.11 11.08 -1.56
N LYS A 152 -18.39 10.74 -1.73
CA LYS A 152 -19.19 11.06 -2.91
C LYS A 152 -20.31 11.99 -2.52
N ASN A 153 -20.29 13.21 -3.05
CA ASN A 153 -21.40 14.13 -2.91
C ASN A 153 -22.51 13.72 -3.89
N ASP A 154 -23.73 13.75 -3.41
CA ASP A 154 -24.95 13.56 -4.19
C ASP A 154 -25.13 14.68 -5.24
N GLY A 155 -25.91 14.35 -6.26
CA GLY A 155 -26.40 15.32 -7.23
C GLY A 155 -27.60 16.07 -6.68
N LEU A 156 -27.85 17.27 -7.21
CA LEU A 156 -29.19 17.83 -7.12
C LEU A 156 -30.06 17.03 -8.12
N ASP A 157 -30.87 16.12 -7.60
CA ASP A 157 -31.96 15.49 -8.36
C ASP A 157 -33.04 16.58 -8.59
N LEU A 158 -32.88 17.39 -9.64
CA LEU A 158 -33.87 18.36 -10.11
C LEU A 158 -34.53 17.88 -11.41
#